data_AF-A0A2D5Z331-F1
#
_entry.id   AF-A0A2D5Z331-F1
#
_cell.length_a   1.000
_cell.length_b   1.000
_cell.length_c   1.000
_cell.angle_alpha   90.00
_cell.angle_beta   90.00
_cell.angle_gamma   90.00
#
_symmetry.space_group_name_H-M   'P 1'
#
loop_
_entity.id
_entity.type
_entity.pdbx_description
1 polymer ?
#
loop_
_entity_poly.entity_id
_entity_poly.type
_entity_poly.pdbx_seq_one_letter_code
_entity_poly.pdbx_strand_id
1 'polypeptide(L)' 'MSTHYPKRRSLIKRARKFGFRARMRTKNGRKMVNRKRRLGRDVNVRSY' A
#
# COMPACT_ATOMS: atom_id res chain seq x y z
N MET A 1 -4.14 -4.53 -21.97
CA MET A 1 -2.85 -5.22 -21.86
C MET A 1 -1.77 -4.23 -21.43
N SER A 2 -0.97 -4.56 -20.41
CA SER A 2 0.17 -3.74 -19.99
C SER A 2 1.37 -4.09 -20.87
N THR A 3 2.00 -3.08 -21.46
CA THR A 3 3.21 -3.19 -22.30
C THR A 3 4.28 -4.10 -21.69
N HIS A 4 4.93 -4.91 -22.53
CA HIS A 4 5.91 -5.96 -22.19
C HIS A 4 7.15 -5.46 -21.42
N TYR A 5 7.45 -4.16 -21.47
CA TYR A 5 8.68 -3.61 -20.88
C TYR A 5 8.53 -3.28 -19.39
N PRO A 6 9.57 -3.55 -18.57
CA PRO A 6 9.58 -3.18 -17.16
C PRO A 6 9.47 -1.66 -17.00
N LYS A 7 8.34 -1.20 -16.45
CA LYS A 7 8.15 0.22 -16.14
C LYS A 7 8.97 0.60 -14.90
N ARG A 8 9.59 1.78 -14.93
CA ARG A 8 10.34 2.33 -13.79
C ARG A 8 9.47 2.32 -12.52
N ARG A 9 9.90 1.57 -11.50
CA ARG A 9 9.22 1.48 -10.20
C ARG A 9 9.83 2.50 -9.24
N SER A 10 9.10 3.57 -8.94
CA SER A 10 9.53 4.52 -7.90
C SER A 10 8.98 4.10 -6.54
N LEU A 11 9.87 3.63 -5.66
CA LEU A 11 9.53 3.26 -4.28
C LEU A 11 9.01 4.48 -3.48
N ILE A 12 9.52 5.67 -3.77
CA ILE A 12 9.07 6.94 -3.19
C ILE A 12 7.59 7.20 -3.56
N LYS A 13 7.25 7.10 -4.86
CA LYS A 13 5.86 7.27 -5.30
C LYS A 13 4.95 6.20 -4.70
N ARG A 14 5.43 4.96 -4.59
CA ARG A 14 4.68 3.86 -3.96
C ARG A 14 4.39 4.14 -2.49
N ALA A 15 5.38 4.57 -1.71
CA ALA A 15 5.23 4.89 -0.29
C ALA A 15 4.27 6.07 -0.07
N ARG A 16 4.36 7.13 -0.89
CA ARG A 16 3.45 8.29 -0.81
C ARG A 16 2.00 7.93 -1.13
N LYS A 17 1.76 7.08 -2.15
CA LYS A 17 0.40 6.71 -2.57
C LYS A 17 -0.22 5.60 -1.72
N PHE A 18 0.55 4.57 -1.38
CA PHE A 18 0.02 3.32 -0.82
C PHE A 18 0.51 3.00 0.59
N GLY A 19 1.50 3.74 1.10
CA GLY A 19 2.11 3.48 2.40
C GLY A 19 1.18 3.73 3.59
N PHE A 20 1.62 3.29 4.77
CA PHE A 20 0.83 3.33 6.00
C PHE A 20 0.27 4.72 6.33
N ARG A 21 1.11 5.77 6.24
CA ARG A 21 0.69 7.16 6.49
C ARG A 21 -0.45 7.60 5.58
N ALA A 22 -0.41 7.22 4.29
CA ALA A 22 -1.47 7.53 3.34
C ALA A 22 -2.78 6.81 3.70
N ARG A 23 -2.70 5.57 4.22
CA ARG A 23 -3.87 4.83 4.71
C ARG A 23 -4.46 5.45 5.98
N MET A 24 -3.64 5.95 6.89
CA MET A 24 -4.12 6.50 8.15
C MET A 24 -4.79 7.88 8.00
N ARG A 25 -4.49 8.62 6.92
CA ARG A 25 -5.07 9.94 6.65
C ARG A 25 -6.60 9.91 6.48
N THR A 26 -7.16 8.88 5.85
CA THR A 26 -8.60 8.83 5.51
C THR A 26 -9.37 7.82 6.35
N LYS A 27 -10.67 8.06 6.56
CA LYS A 27 -11.57 7.12 7.26
C LYS A 27 -11.57 5.73 6.58
N ASN A 28 -11.68 5.70 5.26
CA ASN A 28 -11.71 4.46 4.49
C ASN A 28 -10.36 3.71 4.50
N GLY A 29 -9.24 4.44 4.52
CA GLY A 29 -7.93 3.82 4.65
C GLY A 29 -7.76 3.14 6.01
N ARG A 30 -8.21 3.77 7.11
CA ARG A 30 -8.23 3.15 8.44
C ARG A 30 -9.11 1.88 8.49
N LYS A 31 -10.31 1.92 7.88
CA LYS A 31 -11.19 0.73 7.76
C LYS A 31 -10.48 -0.43 7.05
N MET A 32 -9.74 -0.14 5.97
CA MET A 32 -8.99 -1.16 5.24
C MET A 32 -7.88 -1.79 6.10
N VAL A 33 -7.12 -0.98 6.84
CA VAL A 33 -6.07 -1.47 7.75
C VAL A 33 -6.67 -2.35 8.85
N ASN A 34 -7.79 -1.93 9.44
CA ASN A 34 -8.47 -2.73 10.46
C ASN A 34 -8.98 -4.07 9.92
N ARG A 35 -9.50 -4.10 8.68
CA ARG A 35 -9.88 -5.36 8.02
C ARG A 35 -8.68 -6.30 7.84
N LYS A 36 -7.51 -5.77 7.43
CA LYS A 36 -6.29 -6.58 7.29
C LYS A 36 -5.83 -7.14 8.63
N ARG A 37 -5.85 -6.32 9.69
CA ARG A 37 -5.54 -6.75 11.06
C ARG A 37 -6.49 -7.84 11.55
N ARG A 38 -7.80 -7.70 11.31
CA ARG A 38 -8.79 -8.73 11.68
C ARG A 38 -8.51 -10.09 11.03
N LEU A 39 -7.98 -10.07 9.81
CA LEU A 39 -7.60 -11.28 9.07
C LEU A 39 -6.18 -11.78 9.43
N GLY A 40 -5.50 -11.18 10.42
CA GLY A 40 -4.12 -11.53 10.77
C GLY A 40 -3.09 -11.16 9.70
N ARG A 41 -3.43 -10.32 8.73
CA ARG A 41 -2.50 -9.93 7.65
C ARG A 41 -1.55 -8.85 8.13
N ASP A 42 -0.28 -9.00 7.78
CA ASP A 42 0.70 -7.94 7.98
C ASP A 42 0.31 -6.69 7.17
N VAL A 43 0.31 -5.55 7.86
CA VAL A 43 -0.04 -4.23 7.33
C VAL A 43 1.19 -3.42 6.95
N ASN A 44 2.38 -3.86 7.35
CA ASN A 44 3.66 -3.21 7.14
C ASN A 44 4.55 -3.98 6.15
N VAL A 45 3.99 -4.37 5.01
CA VAL A 45 4.75 -5.03 3.96
C VAL A 45 5.65 -4.00 3.25
N ARG A 46 6.85 -3.77 3.81
CA ARG A 46 7.93 -3.09 3.10
C ARG A 46 8.68 -4.16 2.30
N SER A 47 8.10 -4.60 1.18
CA SER A 47 8.83 -5.45 0.23
C SER A 47 9.92 -4.62 -0.43
N TYR A 48 11.18 -4.94 -0.14
CA TYR A 48 12.33 -4.59 -0.96
C TYR A 48 12.39 -5.52 -2.17
#